data_AF-A0A3P8KJ62-F1
#
_entry.id   AF-A0A3P8KJ62-F1
#
_cell.length_a   1.000
_cell.length_b   1.000
_cell.length_c   1.000
_cell.angle_alpha   90.00
_cell.angle_beta   90.00
_cell.angle_gamma   90.00
#
_symmetry.space_group_name_H-M   'P 1'
#
loop_
_entity.id
_entity.type
_entity.pdbx_description
1 polymer ?
#
loop_
_entity_poly.entity_id
_entity_poly.type
_entity_poly.pdbx_seq_one_letter_code
_entity_poly.pdbx_strand_id
1 'polypeptide(L)' 'MLMRRGCRVHYCFFNLGGAAHEIGVRQVAHYLWNRFGSSHRVRFVAINFEPVVGEILEKVTMARWASCSSA' A
#
# COMPACT_ATOMS: atom_id res chain seq x y z
N MET A 1 18.03 3.37 8.35
CA MET A 1 17.54 2.46 7.29
C MET A 1 17.69 1.02 7.75
N LEU A 2 16.57 0.33 8.02
CA LEU A 2 16.54 -1.08 8.48
C LEU A 2 17.27 -2.03 7.50
N MET A 3 17.13 -1.80 6.19
CA MET A 3 17.80 -2.59 5.16
C MET A 3 19.34 -2.50 5.23
N ARG A 4 19.89 -1.32 5.55
CA ARG A 4 21.35 -1.12 5.72
C ARG A 4 21.91 -1.80 6.98
N ARG A 5 21.05 -2.25 7.88
CA ARG A 5 21.40 -2.97 9.11
C ARG A 5 21.21 -4.50 8.97
N GLY A 6 20.98 -5.00 7.76
CA GLY A 6 20.79 -6.43 7.50
C GLY A 6 19.40 -6.98 7.85
N CYS A 7 18.43 -6.11 8.19
CA CYS A 7 17.07 -6.56 8.45
C CYS A 7 16.39 -7.02 7.15
N ARG A 8 15.70 -8.17 7.20
CA ARG A 8 14.81 -8.63 6.12
C ARG A 8 13.55 -7.75 6.09
N VAL A 9 13.38 -7.00 5.01
CA VAL A 9 12.24 -6.09 4.83
C VAL A 9 11.35 -6.65 3.71
N HIS A 10 10.11 -6.97 4.06
CA HIS A 10 9.07 -7.32 3.10
C HIS A 10 8.33 -6.05 2.64
N TYR A 11 7.82 -6.06 1.42
CA TYR A 11 7.08 -4.95 0.85
C TYR A 11 5.58 -5.25 0.86
N CYS A 12 4.79 -4.32 1.36
CA CYS A 12 3.33 -4.35 1.30
C CYS A 12 2.87 -3.13 0.51
N PHE A 13 2.31 -3.36 -0.67
CA PHE A 13 1.80 -2.33 -1.55
C PHE A 13 0.27 -2.37 -1.56
N PHE A 14 -0.35 -1.23 -1.29
CA PHE A 14 -1.79 -1.03 -1.41
C PHE A 14 -2.06 -0.43 -2.78
N ASN A 15 -2.72 -1.20 -3.65
CA ASN A 15 -3.07 -0.74 -4.97
C ASN A 15 -4.37 0.07 -4.89
N LEU A 16 -4.26 1.37 -5.14
CA LEU A 16 -5.38 2.32 -5.26
C LEU A 16 -5.52 2.90 -6.70
N GLY A 17 -4.59 2.59 -7.59
CA GLY A 17 -4.34 3.39 -8.81
C GLY A 17 -4.13 2.58 -10.09
N GLY A 18 -4.57 1.32 -10.11
CA GLY A 18 -4.52 0.43 -11.26
C GLY A 18 -3.16 -0.23 -11.53
N ALA A 19 -3.08 -1.03 -12.60
CA ALA A 19 -1.93 -1.88 -12.91
C ALA A 19 -0.62 -1.09 -13.19
N ALA A 20 -0.73 0.12 -13.75
CA ALA A 20 0.44 0.95 -14.06
C ALA A 20 1.19 1.39 -12.79
N HIS A 21 0.46 1.75 -11.73
CA HIS A 21 1.06 2.11 -10.44
C HIS A 21 1.78 0.92 -9.80
N GLU A 22 1.22 -0.28 -9.92
CA GLU A 22 1.84 -1.49 -9.37
C GLU A 22 3.18 -1.82 -10.05
N ILE A 23 3.25 -1.68 -11.37
CA ILE A 23 4.49 -1.94 -12.14
C ILE A 23 5.61 -0.99 -11.69
N GLY A 24 5.31 0.31 -11.57
CA GLY A 24 6.29 1.30 -11.12
C GLY A 24 6.81 1.01 -9.70
N VAL A 25 5.92 0.68 -8.77
CA VAL A 25 6.31 0.36 -7.39
C VAL A 25 7.14 -0.93 -7.33
N ARG A 26 6.83 -1.92 -8.17
CA ARG A 26 7.60 -3.16 -8.24
C ARG A 26 9.03 -2.93 -8.74
N GLN A 27 9.21 -2.03 -9.71
CA GLN A 27 10.54 -1.64 -10.19
C GLN A 27 11.36 -0.96 -9.10
N VAL A 28 10.75 -0.05 -8.34
CA VAL A 28 11.41 0.63 -7.21
C VAL A 28 11.74 -0.34 -6.09
N ALA A 29 10.84 -1.26 -5.74
CA ALA A 29 11.07 -2.29 -4.74
C ALA A 29 12.23 -3.22 -5.15
N HIS A 30 12.29 -3.61 -6.42
CA HIS A 30 13.39 -4.41 -6.96
C HIS A 30 14.72 -3.65 -6.89
N TYR A 31 14.74 -2.36 -7.24
CA TYR A 31 15.94 -1.53 -7.14
C TYR A 31 16.47 -1.45 -5.70
N LEU A 32 15.58 -1.22 -4.73
CA LEU A 32 15.94 -1.18 -3.31
C LEU A 32 16.45 -2.52 -2.79
N TRP A 33 15.79 -3.61 -3.16
CA TRP A 33 16.22 -4.96 -2.81
C TRP A 33 17.59 -5.28 -3.40
N ASN A 34 17.80 -5.02 -4.69
CA ASN A 34 19.09 -5.29 -5.35
C ASN A 34 20.25 -4.52 -4.72
N ARG A 35 20.00 -3.27 -4.27
CA ARG A 35 21.03 -2.40 -3.69
C ARG A 35 21.32 -2.67 -2.22
N PHE A 36 20.34 -3.09 -1.43
CA PHE A 36 20.46 -3.15 0.04
C PHE A 36 20.07 -4.48 0.67
N GLY A 37 19.55 -5.45 -0.08
CA GLY A 37 18.95 -6.67 0.47
C GLY A 37 19.06 -7.91 -0.42
N SER A 38 19.94 -7.90 -1.43
CA SER A 38 20.10 -8.99 -2.42
C SER A 38 20.48 -10.34 -1.80
N SER A 39 20.99 -10.34 -0.56
CA SER A 39 21.33 -11.53 0.21
C SER A 39 20.13 -12.34 0.70
N HIS A 40 18.93 -11.76 0.76
CA HIS A 40 17.75 -12.43 1.32
C HIS A 40 16.56 -12.38 0.38
N ARG A 41 15.80 -13.48 0.34
CA ARG A 41 14.49 -13.53 -0.33
C ARG A 41 13.49 -12.69 0.46
N VAL A 42 12.94 -11.67 -0.20
CA VAL A 42 11.87 -10.82 0.33
C VAL A 42 10.56 -11.10 -0.40
N ARG A 43 9.44 -10.78 0.24
CA ARG A 43 8.10 -10.91 -0.37
C ARG A 43 7.60 -9.53 -0.74
N PHE A 44 6.96 -9.44 -1.90
CA PHE A 44 6.21 -8.28 -2.33
C PHE A 44 4.74 -8.68 -2.34
N VAL A 45 3.95 -8.08 -1.45
CA VAL A 45 2.51 -8.32 -1.32
C VAL A 45 1.77 -7.13 -1.91
N ALA A 46 0.97 -7.37 -2.94
CA ALA A 46 0.07 -6.38 -3.51
C ALA A 46 -1.35 -6.67 -3.03
N ILE A 47 -1.98 -5.67 -2.41
CA ILE A 47 -3.34 -5.75 -1.88
C ILE A 47 -4.20 -4.78 -2.67
N ASN A 48 -5.28 -5.27 -3.29
CA ASN A 48 -6.26 -4.38 -3.91
C ASN A 48 -7.06 -3.67 -2.80
N PHE A 49 -6.92 -2.34 -2.71
CA PHE A 49 -7.55 -1.52 -1.68
C PHE A 49 -8.75 -0.72 -2.18
N GLU A 50 -9.05 -0.80 -3.48
CA GLU A 50 -10.20 -0.16 -4.12
C GLU A 50 -11.55 -0.43 -3.39
N PRO A 51 -11.93 -1.69 -3.06
CA PRO A 51 -13.21 -1.95 -2.40
C PRO A 51 -13.28 -1.36 -0.99
N VAL A 52 -12.15 -1.35 -0.28
CA VAL A 52 -12.07 -0.80 1.09
C VAL A 52 -12.28 0.71 1.07
N VAL A 53 -11.74 1.41 0.07
CA VAL A 53 -11.94 2.85 -0.08
C VAL A 53 -13.39 3.17 -0.45
N GLY A 54 -14.01 2.37 -1.33
CA GLY A 54 -15.44 2.51 -1.64
C GLY A 54 -16.31 2.43 -0.39
N GLU A 55 -16.09 1.43 0.45
CA GLU A 55 -16.83 1.25 1.70
C GLU A 55 -16.61 2.41 2.68
N ILE A 56 -15.37 2.92 2.80
CA ILE A 56 -15.07 4.05 3.68
C ILE A 56 -15.81 5.31 3.20
N LEU A 57 -15.83 5.59 1.90
CA LEU A 57 -16.52 6.76 1.34
C LEU A 57 -18.04 6.70 1.57
N GLU A 58 -18.64 5.51 1.41
CA GLU A 58 -20.07 5.30 1.67
C GLU A 58 -20.41 5.50 3.16
N LYS A 59 -19.64 4.88 4.07
CA LYS A 59 -19.91 4.94 5.52
C LYS A 59 -19.62 6.31 6.13
N VAL A 60 -18.55 6.99 5.72
CA VAL A 60 -18.18 8.31 6.25
C VAL A 60 -19.15 9.40 5.77
N THR A 61 -19.60 9.32 4.51
CA THR A 61 -20.60 10.26 3.98
C THR A 61 -21.96 10.07 4.66
N MET A 62 -22.38 8.84 4.98
CA MET A 62 -23.64 8.67 5.69
C MET A 62 -23.56 9.07 7.17
N ALA A 63 -22.47 8.76 7.87
CA ALA A 63 -22.35 9.04 9.31
C ALA A 63 -22.22 10.54 9.62
N ARG A 64 -21.49 11.31 8.81
CA ARG A 64 -21.22 12.72 9.09
C ARG A 64 -22.38 13.66 8.69
N TRP A 65 -23.22 13.24 7.74
CA TRP A 65 -24.35 14.06 7.30
C TRP A 65 -25.61 13.82 8.15
N ALA A 66 -25.80 12.60 8.67
CA ALA A 66 -26.87 12.31 9.63
C ALA A 66 -26.72 13.12 10.93
N SER A 67 -25.50 13.35 11.41
CA SER A 67 -25.27 14.16 12.62
C SER A 67 -25.38 15.67 12.38
N CYS A 68 -25.27 16.15 11.14
CA CYS A 68 -25.30 17.56 10.80
C CYS A 68 -26.70 18.03 10.35
N SER A 69 -27.53 17.14 9.79
CA SER A 69 -28.89 17.48 9.36
C SER A 69 -29.93 17.47 10.50
N SER A 70 -29.52 17.14 11.72
CA SER A 70 -30.33 17.18 12.94
C SER A 70 -29.99 18.37 13.87
N ALA A 71 -29.19 19.33 13.39
CA ALA A 71 -28.86 20.58 14.10
C ALA A 71 -29.43 21.79 13.35
#